data_AF-A0A314L9K2-F1
#
_entry.id   AF-A0A314L9K2-F1
#
_cell.length_a   1.000
_cell.length_b   1.000
_cell.length_c   1.000
_cell.angle_alpha   90.00
_cell.angle_beta   90.00
_cell.angle_gamma   90.00
#
_symmetry.space_group_name_H-M   'P 1'
#
loop_
_entity.id
_entity.type
_entity.pdbx_description
1 polymer ?
#
loop_
_entity_poly.entity_id
_entity_poly.type
_entity_poly.pdbx_seq_one_letter_code
_entity_poly.pdbx_strand_id
1 'polypeptide(L)'
;MDIPDIVGDKIFGIQSFTVRLGQEKVFWICISLLEMAYLVAIIVGATSSNIWSKYFTVVGHAALALLLWSRAKSIDFSRKAAITSFYMFIWKLFYAEYLLIPLVR
;
A
#
# COMPACT_ATOMS: atom_id res chain seq x y z
N MET A 1 3.89 -0.08 8.09
CA MET A 1 2.81 0.73 8.68
C MET A 1 2.46 0.11 10.02
N ASP A 2 2.95 0.69 11.11
CA ASP A 2 2.74 0.15 12.46
C ASP A 2 1.39 0.62 13.02
N ILE A 3 0.31 0.16 12.37
CA ILE A 3 -1.06 0.33 12.85
C ILE A 3 -1.37 -0.57 14.07
N PRO A 4 -0.81 -1.78 14.24
CA PRO A 4 -1.14 -2.61 15.40
C PRO A 4 -0.64 -2.03 16.74
N ASP A 5 0.38 -1.17 16.73
CA ASP A 5 1.10 -0.72 17.93
C ASP A 5 0.50 0.49 18.66
N ILE A 6 -0.64 1.01 18.20
CA ILE A 6 -1.27 2.22 18.76
C ILE A 6 -1.60 2.09 20.25
N VAL A 7 -1.93 0.87 20.70
CA VAL A 7 -2.20 0.62 22.13
C VAL A 7 -0.91 0.54 22.95
N GLY A 8 0.15 -0.04 22.40
CA GLY A 8 1.46 -0.06 23.05
C GLY A 8 2.05 1.35 23.14
N ASP A 9 2.12 2.06 22.02
CA ASP A 9 2.66 3.42 21.92
C ASP A 9 1.99 4.39 22.90
N LYS A 10 0.66 4.29 23.04
CA LYS A 10 -0.10 5.14 23.97
C LYS A 10 0.17 4.81 25.44
N ILE A 11 0.39 3.54 25.77
CA ILE A 11 0.74 3.09 27.14
C ILE A 11 2.17 3.51 27.50
N PHE A 12 3.10 3.48 26.54
CA PHE A 12 4.52 3.81 26.74
C PHE A 12 4.88 5.28 26.44
N GLY A 13 3.90 6.13 26.12
CA GLY A 13 4.11 7.56 25.88
C GLY A 13 4.87 7.88 24.58
N ILE A 14 4.93 6.94 23.63
CA ILE A 14 5.60 7.13 22.34
C ILE A 14 4.69 7.97 21.45
N GLN A 15 5.16 9.15 21.03
CA GLN A 15 4.42 10.03 20.12
C GLN A 15 4.58 9.58 18.66
N SER A 16 4.00 8.43 18.29
CA SER A 16 3.95 8.02 16.88
C SER A 16 3.01 8.91 16.06
N PHE A 17 3.19 8.94 14.73
CA PHE A 17 2.35 9.71 13.81
C PHE A 17 0.85 9.39 14.00
N THR A 18 0.56 8.13 14.33
CA THR A 18 -0.79 7.66 14.61
C THR A 18 -1.37 8.24 15.90
N VAL A 19 -0.56 8.44 16.94
CA VAL A 19 -0.95 9.08 18.20
C VAL A 19 -1.25 10.57 18.00
N ARG A 20 -0.53 11.25 17.08
CA ARG A 20 -0.68 12.70 16.83
C ARG A 20 -1.78 13.07 15.84
N LEU A 21 -1.91 12.32 14.74
CA LEU A 21 -2.85 12.66 13.65
C LEU A 21 -4.12 11.81 13.63
N GLY A 22 -4.13 10.69 14.34
CA GLY A 22 -5.20 9.69 14.32
C GLY A 22 -4.97 8.60 13.26
N GLN A 23 -5.37 7.38 13.61
CA GLN A 23 -5.15 6.15 12.83
C GLN A 23 -5.68 6.22 11.40
N GLU A 24 -6.89 6.73 11.23
CA GLU A 24 -7.52 6.82 9.92
C GLU A 24 -6.79 7.80 8.97
N LYS A 25 -6.32 8.94 9.49
CA LYS A 25 -5.57 9.90 8.67
C LYS A 25 -4.23 9.32 8.22
N VAL A 26 -3.50 8.67 9.14
CA VAL A 26 -2.22 8.02 8.82
C VAL A 26 -2.44 6.89 7.81
N PHE A 27 -3.52 6.12 7.95
CA PHE A 27 -3.93 5.13 6.97
C PHE A 27 -4.07 5.71 5.58
N TRP A 28 -4.90 6.74 5.41
CA TRP A 28 -5.11 7.33 4.09
C TRP A 28 -3.85 7.97 3.50
N ILE A 29 -2.97 8.54 4.32
CA ILE A 29 -1.65 9.01 3.87
C ILE A 29 -0.82 7.84 3.32
N CYS A 30 -0.73 6.72 4.05
CA CYS A 30 0.01 5.54 3.59
C CYS A 30 -0.58 4.95 2.30
N ILE A 31 -1.90 4.84 2.20
CA ILE A 31 -2.56 4.38 0.96
C ILE A 31 -2.23 5.33 -0.19
N SER A 32 -2.32 6.64 0.01
CA SER A 32 -2.03 7.63 -1.03
C SER A 32 -0.58 7.53 -1.52
N LEU A 33 0.37 7.33 -0.61
CA LEU A 33 1.78 7.14 -0.98
C LEU A 33 2.00 5.86 -1.79
N LEU A 34 1.35 4.76 -1.43
CA LEU A 34 1.42 3.50 -2.17
C LEU A 34 0.78 3.61 -3.57
N GLU A 35 -0.40 4.24 -3.68
CA GLU A 35 -1.05 4.52 -4.97
C GLU A 35 -0.17 5.38 -5.87
N MET A 36 0.48 6.41 -5.31
CA MET A 36 1.44 7.23 -6.06
C MET A 36 2.64 6.43 -6.55
N ALA A 37 3.16 5.49 -5.74
CA ALA A 37 4.24 4.61 -6.16
C ALA A 37 3.82 3.72 -7.34
N TYR A 38 2.63 3.11 -7.28
CA TYR A 38 2.09 2.35 -8.39
C TYR A 38 1.90 3.21 -9.65
N LEU A 39 1.38 4.43 -9.50
CA LEU A 39 1.22 5.36 -10.62
C LEU A 39 2.57 5.70 -11.27
N VAL A 40 3.61 5.97 -10.48
CA VAL A 40 4.96 6.22 -10.99
C VAL A 40 5.48 5.00 -11.75
N ALA A 41 5.32 3.79 -11.21
CA ALA A 41 5.73 2.55 -11.89
C ALA A 41 4.99 2.34 -13.22
N ILE A 42 3.69 2.67 -13.28
CA ILE A 42 2.90 2.64 -14.52
C ILE A 42 3.46 3.62 -15.55
N ILE A 43 3.71 4.87 -15.15
CA ILE A 43 4.24 5.91 -16.04
C ILE A 43 5.62 5.48 -16.58
N VAL A 44 6.51 4.99 -15.72
CA VAL A 44 7.83 4.49 -16.12
C VAL A 44 7.71 3.27 -17.04
N GLY A 45 6.86 2.30 -16.72
CA GLY A 45 6.63 1.14 -17.58
C GLY A 45 6.07 1.51 -18.96
N ALA A 46 5.24 2.55 -19.03
CA ALA A 46 4.66 3.03 -20.28
C ALA A 46 5.70 3.62 -21.24
N THR A 47 6.84 4.10 -20.73
CA THR A 47 7.94 4.63 -21.58
C THR A 47 8.87 3.53 -22.12
N SER A 48 8.74 2.28 -21.65
CA SER A 48 9.54 1.16 -22.13
C SER A 48 9.40 0.93 -23.64
N SER A 49 10.50 0.58 -24.31
CA SER A 49 10.51 0.18 -25.72
C SER A 49 10.10 -1.29 -25.93
N ASN A 50 10.20 -2.11 -24.89
CA ASN A 50 9.83 -3.52 -24.92
C ASN A 50 8.33 -3.68 -24.61
N ILE A 51 7.56 -4.17 -25.59
CA ILE A 51 6.10 -4.33 -25.48
C ILE A 51 5.67 -5.24 -24.32
N TRP A 52 6.45 -6.29 -24.04
CA TRP A 52 6.16 -7.23 -22.96
C TRP A 52 6.41 -6.60 -21.59
N SER A 53 7.56 -5.95 -21.44
CA SER A 53 7.90 -5.18 -20.23
C SER A 53 6.85 -4.12 -19.94
N LYS A 54 6.44 -3.37 -20.97
CA LYS A 54 5.39 -2.37 -20.91
C LYS A 54 4.07 -2.96 -20.45
N TYR A 55 3.60 -4.02 -21.11
CA TYR A 55 2.30 -4.62 -20.82
C TYR A 55 2.23 -5.13 -19.39
N PHE A 56 3.20 -5.96 -18.97
CA PHE A 56 3.20 -6.52 -17.62
C PHE A 56 3.39 -5.47 -16.53
N THR A 57 4.24 -4.47 -16.76
CA THR A 57 4.43 -3.38 -15.81
C THR A 57 3.15 -2.55 -15.67
N VAL A 58 2.59 -2.07 -16.78
CA VAL A 58 1.39 -1.21 -16.74
C VAL A 58 0.19 -1.96 -16.17
N VAL A 59 -0.12 -3.14 -16.71
CA VAL A 59 -1.30 -3.92 -16.27
C VAL A 59 -1.11 -4.45 -14.85
N GLY A 60 0.09 -4.93 -14.51
CA GLY A 60 0.40 -5.46 -13.19
C GLY A 60 0.24 -4.41 -12.10
N HIS A 61 0.91 -3.27 -12.22
CA HIS A 61 0.84 -2.22 -11.19
C HIS A 61 -0.55 -1.55 -11.16
N ALA A 62 -1.25 -1.43 -12.30
CA ALA A 62 -2.64 -0.96 -12.30
C ALA A 62 -3.58 -1.92 -11.56
N ALA A 63 -3.41 -3.24 -11.71
CA ALA A 63 -4.18 -4.23 -10.97
C ALA A 63 -3.89 -4.16 -9.47
N LEU A 64 -2.62 -4.03 -9.07
CA LEU A 64 -2.23 -3.88 -7.66
C LEU A 64 -2.80 -2.61 -7.03
N ALA A 65 -2.74 -1.48 -7.73
CA ALA A 65 -3.36 -0.21 -7.32
C ALA A 65 -4.88 -0.36 -7.11
N LEU A 66 -5.60 -0.93 -8.10
CA LEU A 66 -7.05 -1.15 -7.98
C LEU A 66 -7.41 -2.08 -6.81
N LEU A 67 -6.62 -3.13 -6.58
CA LEU A 67 -6.80 -4.05 -5.44
C LEU A 67 -6.54 -3.35 -4.10
N LEU A 68 -5.50 -2.51 -4.01
CA LEU A 68 -5.20 -1.72 -2.82
C LEU A 68 -6.35 -0.77 -2.51
N TRP A 69 -6.72 0.07 -3.48
CA TRP A 69 -7.79 1.06 -3.34
C TRP A 69 -9.14 0.45 -2.94
N SER A 70 -9.53 -0.63 -3.63
CA SER A 70 -10.82 -1.29 -3.38
C SER A 70 -10.89 -1.85 -1.96
N ARG A 71 -9.84 -2.53 -1.48
CA ARG A 71 -9.82 -3.01 -0.09
C ARG A 71 -9.68 -1.88 0.93
N ALA A 72 -8.92 -0.84 0.63
CA ALA A 72 -8.71 0.28 1.54
C ALA A 72 -10.04 0.98 1.86
N LYS A 73 -10.92 1.15 0.87
CA LYS A 73 -12.25 1.74 1.06
C LYS A 73 -13.20 0.94 1.94
N SER A 74 -13.00 -0.38 2.03
CA SER A 74 -13.89 -1.28 2.78
C SER A 74 -13.37 -1.62 4.18
N ILE A 75 -12.28 -0.96 4.63
CA ILE A 75 -11.71 -1.25 5.93
C ILE A 75 -12.60 -0.68 7.05
N ASP A 76 -12.78 -1.47 8.10
CA ASP A 76 -13.48 -1.07 9.31
C ASP A 76 -12.46 -0.82 10.43
N PHE A 77 -12.22 0.46 10.73
CA PHE A 77 -11.26 0.88 11.75
C PHE A 77 -11.68 0.55 13.19
N SER A 78 -12.95 0.21 13.43
CA SER A 78 -13.41 -0.20 14.76
C SER A 78 -12.90 -1.60 15.14
N ARG A 79 -12.52 -2.43 14.15
CA ARG A 79 -12.09 -3.81 14.34
C ARG A 79 -10.58 -3.96 14.12
N LYS A 80 -9.83 -4.17 15.21
CA LYS A 80 -8.38 -4.48 15.15
C LYS A 80 -8.04 -5.61 14.19
N ALA A 81 -8.85 -6.67 14.14
CA ALA A 81 -8.64 -7.78 13.22
C ALA A 81 -8.70 -7.36 11.74
N ALA A 82 -9.56 -6.40 11.37
CA ALA A 82 -9.64 -5.89 10.01
C ALA A 82 -8.37 -5.12 9.62
N ILE A 83 -7.84 -4.32 10.56
CA ILE A 83 -6.59 -3.57 10.40
C ILE A 83 -5.39 -4.51 10.24
N THR A 84 -5.25 -5.52 11.11
CA THR A 84 -4.18 -6.51 11.01
C THR A 84 -4.28 -7.32 9.72
N SER A 85 -5.49 -7.73 9.32
CA SER A 85 -5.72 -8.43 8.06
C SER A 85 -5.34 -7.58 6.85
N PHE A 86 -5.66 -6.28 6.88
CA PHE A 86 -5.28 -5.35 5.83
C PHE A 86 -3.75 -5.14 5.77
N TYR A 87 -3.08 -5.06 6.91
CA TYR A 87 -1.62 -5.03 6.97
C TYR A 87 -0.98 -6.27 6.33
N MET A 88 -1.50 -7.47 6.63
CA MET A 88 -1.04 -8.71 5.99
C MET A 88 -1.36 -8.74 4.48
N PHE A 89 -2.44 -8.07 4.05
CA PHE A 89 -2.74 -7.90 2.64
C PHE A 89 -1.72 -7.01 1.94
N ILE A 90 -1.27 -5.90 2.55
CA ILE A 90 -0.18 -5.07 2.01
C ILE A 90 1.09 -5.91 1.81
N TRP A 91 1.46 -6.78 2.76
CA TRP A 91 2.60 -7.68 2.59
C TRP A 91 2.48 -8.56 1.34
N LYS A 92 1.28 -9.08 1.04
CA LYS A 92 1.05 -9.86 -0.19
C LYS A 92 1.23 -9.02 -1.44
N LEU A 93 0.80 -7.75 -1.42
CA LEU A 93 1.03 -6.83 -2.53
C LEU A 93 2.53 -6.57 -2.74
N PHE A 94 3.32 -6.42 -1.67
CA PHE A 94 4.78 -6.31 -1.80
C PHE A 94 5.44 -7.55 -2.38
N TYR A 95 4.98 -8.75 -2.01
CA TYR A 95 5.46 -9.98 -2.65
C TYR A 95 5.14 -10.03 -4.14
N ALA A 96 3.94 -9.58 -4.54
CA ALA A 96 3.58 -9.45 -5.95
C ALA A 96 4.46 -8.42 -6.66
N GLU A 97 4.77 -7.30 -6.01
CA GLU A 97 5.65 -6.25 -6.54
C GLU A 97 7.06 -6.80 -6.84
N TYR A 98 7.63 -7.62 -5.96
CA TYR A 98 8.94 -8.24 -6.21
C TYR A 98 8.98 -9.09 -7.49
N LEU A 99 7.85 -9.63 -7.93
CA LEU A 99 7.75 -10.35 -9.21
C LEU A 99 7.71 -9.38 -10.41
N LEU A 100 7.17 -8.17 -10.22
CA LEU A 100 7.01 -7.17 -11.28
C LEU A 100 8.25 -6.28 -11.46
N ILE A 101 9.02 -6.02 -10.40
CA ILE A 101 10.22 -5.15 -10.44
C ILE A 101 11.18 -5.47 -11.60
N PRO A 102 11.52 -6.74 -11.91
CA PRO A 102 12.41 -7.06 -13.02
C PRO A 102 11.88 -6.63 -14.41
N LEU A 103 10.58 -6.37 -14.53
CA LEU A 103 9.90 -5.97 -15.77
C LEU A 103 9.82 -4.45 -15.91
N VAL A 104 10.09 -3.69 -14.84
CA VAL A 104 10.24 -2.24 -14.90
C VAL A 104 11.60 -1.95 -15.52
N ARG A 105 11.63 -1.82 -16.85
CA ARG A 105 12.83 -1.54 -17.66
C ARG A 105 12.52 -0.58 -18.79
#